data_AF-A0A6I2YBW7-F1
#
_entry.id   AF-A0A6I2YBW7-F1
#
_cell.length_a   1.000
_cell.length_b   1.000
_cell.length_c   1.000
_cell.angle_alpha   90.00
_cell.angle_beta   90.00
_cell.angle_gamma   90.00
#
_symmetry.space_group_name_H-M   'P 1'
#
loop_
_entity.id
_entity.type
_entity.pdbx_description
1 polymer ?
#
loop_
_entity_poly.entity_id
_entity_poly.type
_entity_poly.pdbx_seq_one_letter_code
_entity_poly.pdbx_strand_id
1 'polypeptide(L)'
;MAVVISGVFAFPLSSAQGSTIMFDGPALCSSGSPPDGYQGYCATYNGDNTWYGSYGLGFPTDPGWGLCAEQPASGSGYPSPSYEYVSSSAPIGTDATEFAALGFALSQAQAQGFFDGQLGVFTSDQAGAAAKIFYDMAAWGDAVPSMDPGLSRAYAQLTGYYAAAQGASAAPVLNVTLSTPHSGNPTLIDAQATLVFANTGQPVPNVAVEFVASNATFANHTSMLTATTDTAGNIAVPLNADGSGTVHLSASVTTGQVGLAFFKPTVFVPSAQIIVAGFTPANQEHTASVEIPTVLYVEKTNATEPGQGIPGATYNLYVQGTAPASTPATPPGTKVYPGVTWYATGETNATGHLGFVIPAGYSWCVAEVSAPSEFILDTGLHCTAVITTASPDPVRTVALSEEVSTITLTAYKFNANTPHTVLPGATYALFVVGAFPTGFTPPPVPRSIVVPSGMELFATGVTNAQGQLIFELPQGHAWCLQELVVPKGYLLDNGLHCTAVLTSSSSFSATTIALPELAATGVSIPFAQIGGLFILGSGLVLWSSYRHRSRKTR
;
A
#
# COMPACT_ATOMS: atom_id res chain seq x y z
N MET A 1 46.82 16.38 27.81
CA MET A 1 47.20 17.79 28.06
C MET A 1 46.20 18.33 29.08
N ALA A 2 46.56 18.26 30.36
CA ALA A 2 45.69 18.64 31.46
C ALA A 2 46.06 20.06 31.88
N VAL A 3 45.08 20.97 31.87
CA VAL A 3 45.23 22.34 32.36
C VAL A 3 44.42 22.44 33.64
N VAL A 4 45.14 22.46 34.76
CA VAL A 4 44.65 22.78 36.09
C VAL A 4 44.69 24.30 36.23
N ILE A 5 43.54 24.93 36.49
CA ILE A 5 43.47 26.35 36.90
C ILE A 5 42.92 26.37 38.32
N SER A 6 43.83 26.59 39.28
CA SER A 6 43.51 26.93 40.66
C SER A 6 43.37 28.45 40.76
N GLY A 7 42.16 28.93 41.05
CA GLY A 7 41.89 30.35 41.35
C GLY A 7 41.30 30.46 42.75
N VAL A 8 42.15 30.83 43.71
CA VAL A 8 41.77 31.16 45.09
C VAL A 8 41.25 32.60 45.11
N PHE A 9 39.97 32.79 45.40
CA PHE A 9 39.41 34.12 45.71
C PHE A 9 39.17 34.22 47.22
N ALA A 10 39.91 35.13 47.85
CA ALA A 10 39.69 35.56 49.22
C ALA A 10 38.54 36.58 49.26
N PHE A 11 37.54 36.33 50.11
CA PHE A 11 36.53 37.33 50.48
C PHE A 11 36.87 37.97 51.83
N PRO A 12 36.65 39.28 52.01
CA PRO A 12 36.86 39.93 53.29
C PRO A 12 35.71 39.63 54.27
N LEU A 13 36.08 39.28 55.50
CA LEU A 13 35.23 39.27 56.68
C LEU A 13 35.03 40.70 57.20
N SER A 14 33.79 41.20 57.17
CA SER A 14 33.19 42.15 58.13
C SER A 14 31.71 42.31 57.72
N SER A 15 30.69 42.50 58.56
CA SER A 15 30.60 42.91 59.96
C SER A 15 29.14 42.72 60.41
N ALA A 16 28.96 42.50 61.71
CA ALA A 16 27.75 42.81 62.49
C ALA A 16 26.43 42.12 62.09
N GLN A 17 26.09 41.09 62.86
CA GLN A 17 24.73 40.63 63.07
C GLN A 17 23.89 41.79 63.64
N GLY A 18 23.15 42.46 62.76
CA GLY A 18 21.91 43.14 63.16
C GLY A 18 20.83 42.08 63.23
N SER A 19 20.38 41.74 64.44
CA SER A 19 19.17 40.97 64.66
C SER A 19 17.97 41.78 64.15
N THR A 20 17.59 41.59 62.89
CA THR A 20 16.26 41.93 62.40
C THR A 20 15.29 41.01 63.13
N ILE A 21 14.54 41.60 64.06
CA ILE A 21 13.33 41.00 64.58
C ILE A 21 12.39 40.92 63.38
N MET A 22 12.31 39.74 62.74
CA MET A 22 11.23 39.46 61.80
C MET A 22 9.94 39.43 62.61
N PHE A 23 9.01 40.30 62.28
CA PHE A 23 7.65 40.17 62.77
C PHE A 23 7.04 38.93 62.10
N ASP A 24 6.82 37.87 62.89
CA ASP A 24 5.96 36.73 62.57
C ASP A 24 4.50 37.19 62.47
N GLY A 25 4.17 37.88 61.39
CA GLY A 25 2.81 38.21 61.00
C GLY A 25 2.75 38.35 59.48
N PRO A 26 1.93 37.55 58.76
CA PRO A 26 1.97 37.51 57.31
C PRO A 26 1.60 38.88 56.74
N ALA A 27 2.47 39.43 55.90
CA ALA A 27 2.12 40.58 55.09
C ALA A 27 0.95 40.18 54.18
N LEU A 28 -0.16 40.92 54.25
CA LEU A 28 -1.27 40.77 53.32
C LEU A 28 -0.71 40.83 51.90
N CYS A 29 -0.92 39.76 51.14
CA CYS A 29 -0.57 39.64 49.75
C CYS A 29 -1.16 40.85 49.01
N SER A 30 -0.34 41.84 48.65
CA SER A 30 -0.81 43.13 48.12
C SER A 30 -0.14 43.50 46.80
N SER A 31 1.04 42.95 46.54
CA SER A 31 1.73 42.79 45.24
C SER A 31 3.19 42.38 45.52
N GLY A 32 3.81 41.55 44.67
CA GLY A 32 5.21 41.14 44.82
C GLY A 32 5.44 39.64 44.60
N SER A 33 6.67 39.18 44.83
CA SER A 33 6.98 37.75 44.95
C SER A 33 6.70 37.29 46.39
N PRO A 34 6.21 36.06 46.59
CA PRO A 34 5.96 35.50 47.91
C PRO A 34 7.25 35.39 48.77
N PRO A 35 7.14 35.35 50.11
CA PRO A 35 8.28 35.11 50.99
C PRO A 35 8.87 33.70 50.77
N ASP A 36 10.20 33.59 50.91
CA ASP A 36 11.01 32.36 50.96
C ASP A 36 10.81 31.29 49.88
N GLY A 37 11.61 31.34 48.80
CA GLY A 37 11.84 30.21 47.86
C GLY A 37 10.60 29.68 47.13
N TYR A 38 9.44 30.27 47.39
CA TYR A 38 8.15 29.93 46.86
C TYR A 38 7.97 30.64 45.50
N GLN A 39 7.50 29.89 44.50
CA GLN A 39 7.05 30.45 43.23
C GLN A 39 5.53 30.54 43.30
N GLY A 40 4.99 31.76 43.21
CA GLY A 40 3.56 31.96 43.45
C GLY A 40 3.00 33.32 43.06
N TYR A 41 1.69 33.37 43.01
CA TYR A 41 0.88 34.47 42.52
C TYR A 41 -0.15 34.90 43.57
N CYS A 42 -0.39 36.21 43.66
CA CYS A 42 -1.35 36.80 44.58
C CYS A 42 -2.75 36.89 43.95
N ALA A 43 -3.74 36.19 44.49
CA ALA A 43 -5.13 36.29 44.01
C ALA A 43 -6.13 36.45 45.16
N THR A 44 -7.26 37.11 44.90
CA THR A 44 -8.32 37.29 45.90
C THR A 44 -9.27 36.09 45.90
N TYR A 45 -9.40 35.43 47.05
CA TYR A 45 -10.29 34.29 47.28
C TYR A 45 -11.28 34.63 48.39
N ASN A 46 -12.58 34.53 48.11
CA ASN A 46 -13.65 34.88 49.06
C ASN A 46 -13.51 36.26 49.72
N GLY A 47 -12.83 37.21 49.06
CA GLY A 47 -12.61 38.57 49.57
C GLY A 47 -11.23 38.82 50.18
N ASP A 48 -10.39 37.78 50.35
CA ASP A 48 -9.07 37.87 50.97
C ASP A 48 -7.94 37.56 49.97
N ASN A 49 -6.84 38.32 50.02
CA ASN A 49 -5.70 38.12 49.12
C ASN A 49 -4.79 36.98 49.59
N THR A 50 -4.67 35.92 48.79
CA THR A 50 -3.98 34.67 49.11
C THR A 50 -2.84 34.42 48.13
N TRP A 51 -1.72 33.89 48.63
CA TRP A 51 -0.63 33.37 47.78
C TRP A 51 -0.98 31.96 47.29
N TYR A 52 -1.05 31.80 45.98
CA TYR A 52 -1.16 30.50 45.31
C TYR A 52 0.17 30.16 44.66
N GLY A 53 0.61 28.92 44.70
CA GLY A 53 1.90 28.58 44.11
C GLY A 53 2.34 27.15 44.34
N SER A 54 3.62 26.92 44.10
CA SER A 54 4.27 25.61 44.21
C SER A 54 5.65 25.77 44.82
N TYR A 55 6.08 24.76 45.59
CA TYR A 55 7.51 24.57 45.84
C TYR A 55 8.12 23.91 44.60
N GLY A 56 9.26 24.44 44.15
CA GLY A 56 9.94 24.04 42.92
C GLY A 56 10.22 22.55 42.76
N LEU A 57 10.59 22.13 41.55
CA LEU A 57 11.11 20.80 41.25
C LEU A 57 12.18 20.37 42.26
N GLY A 58 12.08 19.12 42.74
CA GLY A 58 13.17 18.49 43.50
C GLY A 58 13.12 18.67 45.01
N PHE A 59 11.97 19.07 45.60
CA PHE A 59 11.87 19.24 47.04
C PHE A 59 10.69 18.48 47.67
N PRO A 60 10.92 17.52 48.61
CA PRO A 60 12.18 16.93 49.05
C PRO A 60 12.53 15.66 48.25
N THR A 61 11.94 15.42 47.08
CA THR A 61 12.22 14.21 46.27
C THR A 61 12.58 14.57 44.83
N ASP A 62 13.52 13.81 44.26
CA ASP A 62 14.03 13.96 42.89
C ASP A 62 12.98 13.95 41.76
N PRO A 63 11.79 13.31 41.87
CA PRO A 63 10.90 13.20 40.72
C PRO A 63 9.75 14.22 40.61
N GLY A 64 9.59 15.27 41.44
CA GLY A 64 8.33 16.05 41.38
C GLY A 64 8.24 17.49 41.90
N TRP A 65 7.08 18.11 41.66
CA TRP A 65 6.61 19.39 42.23
C TRP A 65 5.77 19.16 43.49
N GLY A 66 5.88 20.04 44.47
CA GLY A 66 4.96 20.11 45.61
C GLY A 66 3.97 21.25 45.42
N LEU A 67 2.68 20.93 45.21
CA LEU A 67 1.62 21.92 45.30
C LEU A 67 1.38 22.23 46.78
N CYS A 68 1.87 23.38 47.23
CA CYS A 68 1.67 23.85 48.60
C CYS A 68 0.97 25.21 48.56
N ALA A 69 0.15 25.52 49.55
CA ALA A 69 -0.22 26.89 49.88
C ALA A 69 0.35 27.19 51.27
N GLU A 70 1.08 28.29 51.43
CA GLU A 70 1.43 28.79 52.76
C GLU A 70 0.24 29.59 53.34
N GLN A 71 0.18 29.68 54.68
CA GLN A 71 -0.93 30.13 55.53
C GLN A 71 -2.01 31.04 54.91
N PRO A 72 -3.31 30.79 55.22
CA PRO A 72 -4.42 31.51 54.61
C PRO A 72 -4.50 32.97 55.06
N ALA A 73 -4.93 33.80 54.12
CA ALA A 73 -5.33 35.19 54.33
C ALA A 73 -6.61 35.37 55.17
N SER A 74 -7.24 34.28 55.62
CA SER A 74 -8.54 34.34 56.32
C SER A 74 -8.49 34.15 57.83
N GLY A 75 -7.32 34.03 58.48
CA GLY A 75 -7.25 33.82 59.94
C GLY A 75 -7.93 32.52 60.43
N SER A 76 -8.36 31.67 59.50
CA SER A 76 -8.89 30.32 59.68
C SER A 76 -8.49 29.48 58.46
N GLY A 77 -8.04 28.25 58.70
CA GLY A 77 -7.48 27.31 57.72
C GLY A 77 -8.25 27.24 56.41
N TYR A 78 -7.59 27.56 55.30
CA TYR A 78 -8.03 27.17 53.96
C TYR A 78 -6.92 26.39 53.25
N PRO A 79 -7.27 25.33 52.50
CA PRO A 79 -8.60 24.71 52.47
C PRO A 79 -8.74 23.71 53.63
N SER A 80 -9.87 23.72 54.35
CA SER A 80 -10.27 22.68 55.32
C SER A 80 -9.38 22.48 56.58
N PRO A 81 -9.90 21.90 57.68
CA PRO A 81 -9.21 21.87 58.96
C PRO A 81 -7.99 20.95 58.86
N SER A 82 -6.80 21.48 59.15
CA SER A 82 -5.53 20.77 59.37
C SER A 82 -5.51 19.40 58.70
N TYR A 83 -5.31 19.35 57.37
CA TYR A 83 -5.31 18.10 56.64
C TYR A 83 -4.50 17.05 57.39
N GLU A 84 -5.18 16.04 57.90
CA GLU A 84 -4.58 14.88 58.55
C GLU A 84 -3.87 14.06 57.46
N TYR A 85 -2.79 14.61 56.91
CA TYR A 85 -2.11 14.04 55.76
C TYR A 85 -1.61 12.65 56.14
N VAL A 86 -2.28 11.64 55.58
CA VAL A 86 -1.91 10.25 55.73
C VAL A 86 -0.82 9.98 54.70
N SER A 87 0.26 9.30 55.10
CA SER A 87 1.28 8.90 54.13
C SER A 87 0.62 8.04 53.05
N SER A 88 0.92 8.30 51.77
CA SER A 88 0.47 7.52 50.62
C SER A 88 -1.01 7.57 50.25
N SER A 89 -1.82 8.48 50.80
CA SER A 89 -3.19 8.70 50.33
C SER A 89 -3.56 10.17 50.19
N ALA A 90 -4.66 10.40 49.49
CA ALA A 90 -5.35 11.68 49.44
C ALA A 90 -5.69 12.18 50.86
N PRO A 91 -5.79 13.51 51.07
CA PRO A 91 -6.35 14.07 52.29
C PRO A 91 -7.76 13.55 52.57
N ILE A 92 -8.11 13.40 53.85
CA ILE A 92 -9.46 13.00 54.26
C ILE A 92 -10.47 14.04 53.77
N GLY A 93 -11.49 13.59 53.06
CA GLY A 93 -12.58 14.43 52.56
C GLY A 93 -12.43 14.89 51.10
N THR A 94 -11.30 14.61 50.43
CA THR A 94 -11.18 14.86 48.98
C THR A 94 -12.04 13.89 48.18
N ASP A 95 -12.61 14.36 47.08
CA ASP A 95 -13.18 13.49 46.05
C ASP A 95 -12.07 12.89 45.18
N ALA A 96 -11.74 11.63 45.41
CA ALA A 96 -10.70 10.92 44.66
C ALA A 96 -11.18 10.37 43.30
N THR A 97 -12.46 10.52 42.96
CA THR A 97 -13.09 9.88 41.79
C THR A 97 -12.37 10.26 40.49
N GLU A 98 -11.88 11.50 40.38
CA GLU A 98 -11.24 12.03 39.17
C GLU A 98 -9.72 12.26 39.33
N PHE A 99 -9.10 11.64 40.34
CA PHE A 99 -7.66 11.81 40.56
C PHE A 99 -6.81 11.24 39.43
N ALA A 100 -7.34 10.27 38.68
CA ALA A 100 -6.71 9.80 37.46
C ALA A 100 -6.56 10.92 36.43
N ALA A 101 -7.65 11.65 36.16
CA ALA A 101 -7.69 12.76 35.22
C ALA A 101 -6.89 13.98 35.71
N LEU A 102 -6.96 14.28 37.01
CA LEU A 102 -6.18 15.35 37.64
C LEU A 102 -4.67 15.05 37.55
N GLY A 103 -4.28 13.80 37.81
CA GLY A 103 -2.91 13.35 37.65
C GLY A 103 -2.40 13.45 36.22
N PHE A 104 -3.23 13.07 35.24
CA PHE A 104 -2.89 13.26 33.84
C PHE A 104 -2.71 14.74 33.50
N ALA A 105 -3.62 15.62 33.91
CA ALA A 105 -3.53 17.04 33.59
C ALA A 105 -2.23 17.68 34.10
N LEU A 106 -1.85 17.38 35.35
CA LEU A 106 -0.61 17.87 35.95
C LEU A 106 0.64 17.24 35.31
N SER A 107 0.63 15.93 35.05
CA SER A 107 1.74 15.22 34.40
C SER A 107 1.93 15.68 32.94
N GLN A 108 0.84 15.93 32.22
CA GLN A 108 0.86 16.43 30.84
C GLN A 108 1.36 17.87 30.78
N ALA A 109 0.93 18.73 31.71
CA ALA A 109 1.48 20.08 31.84
C ALA A 109 2.99 20.03 32.08
N GLN A 110 3.47 19.15 32.97
CA GLN A 110 4.90 18.93 33.18
C GLN A 110 5.62 18.47 31.90
N ALA A 111 5.06 17.49 31.18
CA ALA A 111 5.64 16.99 29.94
C ALA A 111 5.79 18.08 28.85
N GLN A 112 4.96 19.13 28.91
CA GLN A 112 5.04 20.29 28.02
C GLN A 112 5.93 21.44 28.53
N GLY A 113 6.62 21.25 29.67
CA GLY A 113 7.41 22.32 30.30
C GLY A 113 6.55 23.47 30.83
N PHE A 114 5.25 23.24 31.05
CA PHE A 114 4.28 24.26 31.47
C PHE A 114 4.69 24.99 32.75
N PHE A 115 5.29 24.26 33.70
CA PHE A 115 5.72 24.80 34.98
C PHE A 115 7.00 25.65 34.90
N ASP A 116 7.73 25.63 33.79
CA ASP A 116 8.83 26.57 33.52
C ASP A 116 8.29 27.92 32.96
N GLY A 117 6.97 28.01 32.75
CA GLY A 117 6.31 29.12 32.08
C GLY A 117 6.34 29.00 30.56
N GLN A 118 5.40 29.66 29.89
CA GLN A 118 5.33 29.75 28.43
C GLN A 118 5.50 31.21 28.02
N LEU A 119 6.62 31.52 27.35
CA LEU A 119 6.96 32.89 26.96
C LEU A 119 5.82 33.55 26.18
N GLY A 120 5.33 34.68 26.69
CA GLY A 120 4.21 35.43 26.08
C GLY A 120 2.81 34.89 26.40
N VAL A 121 2.70 33.76 27.12
CA VAL A 121 1.40 33.16 27.51
C VAL A 121 1.15 33.32 29.01
N PHE A 122 2.03 32.80 29.86
CA PHE A 122 2.00 32.89 31.33
C PHE A 122 3.40 32.62 31.92
N THR A 123 3.65 33.09 33.15
CA THR A 123 4.88 32.83 33.90
C THR A 123 4.85 31.48 34.62
N SER A 124 5.99 30.99 35.11
CA SER A 124 6.06 29.79 35.98
C SER A 124 5.21 29.95 37.24
N ASP A 125 5.22 31.14 37.86
CA ASP A 125 4.38 31.45 39.02
C ASP A 125 2.88 31.31 38.72
N GLN A 126 2.45 31.79 37.55
CA GLN A 126 1.06 31.68 37.10
C GLN A 126 0.69 30.23 36.80
N ALA A 127 1.60 29.44 36.24
CA ALA A 127 1.40 28.00 36.01
C ALA A 127 1.25 27.22 37.33
N GLY A 128 2.14 27.46 38.30
CA GLY A 128 2.07 26.85 39.64
C GLY A 128 0.79 27.22 40.38
N ALA A 129 0.40 28.51 40.34
CA ALA A 129 -0.85 28.97 40.92
C ALA A 129 -2.08 28.35 40.23
N ALA A 130 -2.09 28.26 38.90
CA ALA A 130 -3.17 27.61 38.15
C ALA A 130 -3.32 26.14 38.56
N ALA A 131 -2.22 25.40 38.67
CA ALA A 131 -2.24 24.00 39.09
C ALA A 131 -2.78 23.82 40.51
N LYS A 132 -2.44 24.72 41.44
CA LYS A 132 -3.00 24.68 42.80
C LYS A 132 -4.50 24.96 42.82
N ILE A 133 -4.93 26.04 42.17
CA ILE A 133 -6.36 26.40 42.08
C ILE A 133 -7.14 25.26 41.42
N PHE A 134 -6.57 24.65 40.39
CA PHE A 134 -7.17 23.53 39.67
C PHE A 134 -7.28 22.28 40.53
N TYR A 135 -6.22 21.94 41.29
CA TYR A 135 -6.27 20.86 42.28
C TYR A 135 -7.37 21.09 43.32
N ASP A 136 -7.49 22.29 43.87
CA ASP A 136 -8.49 22.58 44.91
C ASP A 136 -9.92 22.44 44.36
N MET A 137 -10.16 22.98 43.17
CA MET A 137 -11.45 22.82 42.48
C MET A 137 -11.77 21.34 42.24
N ALA A 138 -10.83 20.55 41.74
CA ALA A 138 -11.05 19.14 41.42
C ALA A 138 -11.19 18.25 42.67
N ALA A 139 -10.42 18.52 43.73
CA ALA A 139 -10.39 17.69 44.94
C ALA A 139 -11.48 18.06 45.96
N TRP A 140 -11.90 19.33 46.01
CA TRP A 140 -12.83 19.86 47.03
C TRP A 140 -14.10 20.49 46.47
N GLY A 141 -14.20 20.68 45.15
CA GLY A 141 -15.32 21.39 44.54
C GLY A 141 -15.31 22.90 44.82
N ASP A 142 -14.15 23.46 45.16
CA ASP A 142 -14.00 24.86 45.53
C ASP A 142 -14.27 25.81 44.34
N ALA A 143 -14.76 27.00 44.67
CA ALA A 143 -15.06 28.02 43.67
C ALA A 143 -13.77 28.55 43.02
N VAL A 144 -13.81 28.72 41.69
CA VAL A 144 -12.68 29.26 40.94
C VAL A 144 -12.60 30.79 41.16
N PRO A 145 -11.49 31.34 41.70
CA PRO A 145 -11.34 32.77 41.94
C PRO A 145 -11.19 33.56 40.63
N SER A 146 -11.32 34.89 40.71
CA SER A 146 -10.97 35.78 39.60
C SER A 146 -9.47 35.70 39.31
N MET A 147 -9.10 35.55 38.04
CA MET A 147 -7.71 35.39 37.61
C MET A 147 -7.30 36.51 36.66
N ASP A 148 -6.02 36.86 36.65
CA ASP A 148 -5.46 37.65 35.55
C ASP A 148 -5.41 36.82 34.24
N PRO A 149 -5.22 37.45 33.08
CA PRO A 149 -5.24 36.74 31.80
C PRO A 149 -4.20 35.62 31.66
N GLY A 150 -3.00 35.75 32.22
CA GLY A 150 -1.96 34.72 32.18
C GLY A 150 -2.35 33.50 33.01
N LEU A 151 -2.73 33.73 34.27
CA LEU A 151 -3.23 32.69 35.16
C LEU A 151 -4.49 31.99 34.60
N SER A 152 -5.43 32.75 34.02
CA SER A 152 -6.63 32.20 33.40
C SER A 152 -6.32 31.29 32.20
N ARG A 153 -5.33 31.66 31.37
CA ARG A 153 -4.87 30.80 30.25
C ARG A 153 -4.23 29.52 30.75
N ALA A 154 -3.37 29.61 31.78
CA ALA A 154 -2.75 28.46 32.41
C ALA A 154 -3.82 27.50 32.97
N TYR A 155 -4.77 28.04 33.72
CA TYR A 155 -5.89 27.27 34.27
C TYR A 155 -6.73 26.59 33.18
N ALA A 156 -7.06 27.32 32.10
CA ALA A 156 -7.83 26.78 30.98
C ALA A 156 -7.13 25.58 30.33
N GLN A 157 -5.81 25.62 30.14
CA GLN A 157 -5.04 24.49 29.58
C GLN A 157 -5.13 23.24 30.48
N LEU A 158 -4.93 23.41 31.79
CA LEU A 158 -5.04 22.31 32.77
C LEU A 158 -6.45 21.69 32.77
N THR A 159 -7.49 22.52 32.76
CA THR A 159 -8.88 22.02 32.69
C THR A 159 -9.18 21.29 31.39
N GLY A 160 -8.53 21.68 30.28
CA GLY A 160 -8.63 20.98 29.00
C GLY A 160 -8.06 19.56 29.08
N TYR A 161 -6.86 19.40 29.64
CA TYR A 161 -6.26 18.07 29.83
C TYR A 161 -7.06 17.20 30.79
N TYR A 162 -7.58 17.80 31.86
CA TYR A 162 -8.45 17.10 32.79
C TYR A 162 -9.72 16.59 32.12
N ALA A 163 -10.42 17.45 31.38
CA ALA A 163 -11.63 17.07 30.65
C ALA A 163 -11.35 15.94 29.65
N ALA A 164 -10.21 15.98 28.95
CA ALA A 164 -9.80 14.90 28.04
C ALA A 164 -9.57 13.55 28.76
N ALA A 165 -9.10 13.59 30.01
CA ALA A 165 -8.76 12.41 30.80
C ALA A 165 -9.86 11.90 31.73
N GLN A 166 -11.05 12.52 31.73
CA GLN A 166 -12.16 12.07 32.59
C GLN A 166 -12.53 10.62 32.30
N GLY A 167 -12.58 9.80 33.34
CA GLY A 167 -12.80 8.35 33.25
C GLY A 167 -11.62 7.55 32.67
N ALA A 168 -10.48 8.17 32.36
CA ALA A 168 -9.29 7.47 31.91
C ALA A 168 -8.65 6.66 33.05
N SER A 169 -8.24 5.43 32.76
CA SER A 169 -7.54 4.54 33.71
C SER A 169 -6.12 4.17 33.28
N ALA A 170 -5.70 4.62 32.10
CA ALA A 170 -4.37 4.41 31.54
C ALA A 170 -3.91 5.66 30.77
N ALA A 171 -2.61 5.71 30.46
CA ALA A 171 -2.06 6.72 29.56
C ALA A 171 -2.70 6.66 28.16
N PRO A 172 -2.71 7.78 27.41
CA PRO A 172 -3.22 7.78 26.05
C PRO A 172 -2.36 6.90 25.13
N VAL A 173 -2.99 6.36 24.10
CA VAL A 173 -2.37 5.48 23.10
C VAL A 173 -2.22 6.25 21.79
N LEU A 174 -1.02 6.19 21.23
CA LEU A 174 -0.71 6.70 19.91
C LEU A 174 -0.98 5.59 18.87
N ASN A 175 -1.84 5.88 17.90
CA ASN A 175 -2.05 5.02 16.74
C ASN A 175 -1.62 5.77 15.49
N VAL A 176 -0.86 5.10 14.63
CA VAL A 176 -0.42 5.67 13.35
C VAL A 176 -0.92 4.77 12.23
N THR A 177 -1.46 5.39 11.20
CA THR A 177 -1.90 4.70 9.99
C THR A 177 -1.30 5.39 8.77
N LEU A 178 -0.95 4.57 7.78
CA LEU A 178 -0.54 5.03 6.46
C LEU A 178 -1.59 4.52 5.48
N SER A 179 -2.14 5.40 4.65
CA SER A 179 -3.01 5.00 3.54
C SER A 179 -2.28 5.14 2.21
N THR A 180 -2.56 4.21 1.31
CA THR A 180 -2.00 4.20 -0.05
C THR A 180 -2.38 5.46 -0.82
N PRO A 181 -1.65 5.76 -1.91
CA PRO A 181 -1.61 7.11 -2.44
C PRO A 181 -2.94 7.65 -2.95
N HIS A 182 -3.09 8.97 -2.86
CA HIS A 182 -4.17 9.72 -3.47
C HIS A 182 -4.29 9.41 -4.97
N SER A 183 -5.53 9.33 -5.48
CA SER A 183 -5.79 9.14 -6.91
C SER A 183 -5.13 10.28 -7.72
N GLY A 184 -4.07 9.95 -8.45
CA GLY A 184 -3.34 10.90 -9.33
C GLY A 184 -1.90 11.18 -8.93
N ASN A 185 -1.43 10.81 -7.74
CA ASN A 185 0.00 10.87 -7.40
C ASN A 185 0.43 9.63 -6.61
N PRO A 186 1.05 8.61 -7.25
CA PRO A 186 1.43 7.36 -6.60
C PRO A 186 2.54 7.51 -5.55
N THR A 187 3.17 8.68 -5.43
CA THR A 187 4.19 8.92 -4.40
C THR A 187 3.68 9.68 -3.19
N LEU A 188 2.45 10.22 -3.21
CA LEU A 188 1.90 10.97 -2.08
C LEU A 188 1.12 10.05 -1.14
N ILE A 189 1.63 9.84 0.07
CA ILE A 189 1.03 9.00 1.12
C ILE A 189 0.44 9.90 2.18
N ASP A 190 -0.75 9.57 2.67
CA ASP A 190 -1.29 10.23 3.86
C ASP A 190 -0.91 9.43 5.10
N ALA A 191 -0.20 10.09 6.00
CA ALA A 191 -0.02 9.60 7.34
C ALA A 191 -1.04 10.27 8.26
N GLN A 192 -1.77 9.44 9.00
CA GLN A 192 -2.65 9.90 10.06
C GLN A 192 -2.18 9.33 11.39
N ALA A 193 -2.05 10.19 12.39
CA ALA A 193 -1.87 9.75 13.77
C ALA A 193 -3.05 10.22 14.62
N THR A 194 -3.42 9.40 15.59
CA THR A 194 -4.45 9.72 16.57
C THR A 194 -3.92 9.44 17.97
N LEU A 195 -4.15 10.38 18.89
CA LEU A 195 -3.79 10.26 20.29
C LEU A 195 -5.06 10.32 21.13
N VAL A 196 -5.44 9.18 21.69
CA VAL A 196 -6.70 9.03 22.43
C VAL A 196 -6.48 8.20 23.70
N PHE A 197 -7.30 8.41 24.71
CA PHE A 197 -7.36 7.50 25.86
C PHE A 197 -8.01 6.18 25.46
N ALA A 198 -7.29 5.07 25.57
CA ALA A 198 -7.74 3.77 25.04
C ALA A 198 -9.10 3.29 25.58
N ASN A 199 -9.45 3.67 26.82
CA ASN A 199 -10.67 3.23 27.49
C ASN A 199 -11.86 4.18 27.30
N THR A 200 -11.62 5.47 27.01
CA THR A 200 -12.70 6.46 26.85
C THR A 200 -12.88 6.93 25.41
N GLY A 201 -11.87 6.72 24.55
CA GLY A 201 -11.81 7.26 23.19
C GLY A 201 -11.66 8.78 23.13
N GLN A 202 -11.50 9.46 24.27
CA GLN A 202 -11.38 10.91 24.32
C GLN A 202 -10.05 11.36 23.70
N PRO A 203 -10.07 12.41 22.86
CA PRO A 203 -8.88 12.90 22.21
C PRO A 203 -7.98 13.69 23.16
N VAL A 204 -6.67 13.65 22.90
CA VAL A 204 -5.69 14.47 23.63
C VAL A 204 -5.18 15.57 22.70
N PRO A 205 -5.71 16.81 22.80
CA PRO A 205 -5.36 17.89 21.90
C PRO A 205 -4.05 18.57 22.30
N ASN A 206 -3.45 19.29 21.35
CA ASN A 206 -2.27 20.13 21.58
C ASN A 206 -1.04 19.38 22.11
N VAL A 207 -0.85 18.12 21.72
CA VAL A 207 0.34 17.32 22.06
C VAL A 207 1.24 17.21 20.85
N ALA A 208 2.53 17.54 21.02
CA ALA A 208 3.53 17.40 19.98
C ALA A 208 3.91 15.92 19.79
N VAL A 209 3.81 15.44 18.55
CA VAL A 209 4.21 14.11 18.11
C VAL A 209 5.39 14.28 17.15
N GLU A 210 6.47 13.56 17.40
CA GLU A 210 7.62 13.49 16.53
C GLU A 210 7.43 12.33 15.54
N PHE A 211 7.61 12.60 14.27
CA PHE A 211 7.53 11.62 13.19
C PHE A 211 8.90 11.46 12.54
N VAL A 212 9.28 10.21 12.29
CA VAL A 212 10.49 9.83 11.56
C VAL A 212 10.09 8.90 10.42
N ALA A 213 10.35 9.33 9.19
CA ALA A 213 10.05 8.57 7.97
C ALA A 213 11.32 7.97 7.36
N SER A 214 11.22 6.75 6.83
CA SER A 214 12.23 6.16 5.95
C SER A 214 11.60 5.79 4.60
N ASN A 215 12.41 5.92 3.54
CA ASN A 215 11.99 5.84 2.13
C ASN A 215 10.89 6.85 1.73
N ALA A 216 10.72 7.91 2.52
CA ALA A 216 9.82 9.02 2.26
C ALA A 216 10.34 10.30 2.91
N THR A 217 9.81 11.44 2.47
CA THR A 217 10.11 12.76 3.03
C THR A 217 8.83 13.54 3.28
N PHE A 218 8.83 14.41 4.29
CA PHE A 218 7.75 15.38 4.52
C PHE A 218 7.80 16.49 3.46
N ALA A 219 6.78 17.36 3.41
CA ALA A 219 6.66 18.42 2.40
C ALA A 219 7.85 19.39 2.30
N ASN A 220 8.65 19.51 3.38
CA ASN A 220 9.87 20.31 3.46
C ASN A 220 11.16 19.49 3.15
N HIS A 221 11.02 18.28 2.59
CA HIS A 221 12.10 17.36 2.25
C HIS A 221 12.95 16.87 3.45
N THR A 222 12.41 16.91 4.67
CA THR A 222 13.06 16.27 5.83
C THR A 222 12.53 14.86 6.06
N SER A 223 13.32 14.01 6.70
CA SER A 223 12.88 12.69 7.20
C SER A 223 12.26 12.75 8.59
N MET A 224 12.22 13.95 9.19
CA MET A 224 11.70 14.17 10.54
C MET A 224 10.77 15.39 10.55
N LEU A 225 9.64 15.29 11.26
CA LEU A 225 8.66 16.36 11.43
C LEU A 225 8.07 16.27 12.84
N THR A 226 7.91 17.42 13.51
CA THR A 226 7.07 17.51 14.70
C THR A 226 5.75 18.17 14.32
N ALA A 227 4.63 17.52 14.65
CA ALA A 227 3.30 18.05 14.45
C ALA A 227 2.48 17.94 15.73
N THR A 228 1.47 18.78 15.88
CA THR A 228 0.66 18.85 17.10
C THR A 228 -0.75 18.32 16.84
N THR A 229 -1.29 17.52 17.77
CA THR A 229 -2.66 17.02 17.67
C THR A 229 -3.68 18.15 17.65
N ASP A 230 -4.69 18.04 16.80
CA ASP A 230 -5.82 18.97 16.74
C ASP A 230 -6.79 18.77 17.92
N THR A 231 -7.90 19.52 17.95
CA THR A 231 -8.93 19.40 18.99
C THR A 231 -9.59 18.03 19.07
N ALA A 232 -9.50 17.24 17.99
CA ALA A 232 -10.02 15.87 17.90
C ALA A 232 -8.90 14.82 18.07
N GLY A 233 -7.71 15.23 18.51
CA GLY A 233 -6.59 14.32 18.79
C GLY A 233 -5.91 13.78 17.54
N ASN A 234 -6.19 14.36 16.37
CA ASN A 234 -5.69 13.88 15.09
C ASN A 234 -4.51 14.71 14.59
N ILE A 235 -3.66 14.05 13.81
CA ILE A 235 -2.60 14.67 13.01
C ILE A 235 -2.68 14.08 11.61
N ALA A 236 -2.68 14.93 10.59
CA ALA A 236 -2.51 14.53 9.20
C ALA A 236 -1.22 15.14 8.66
N VAL A 237 -0.29 14.29 8.23
CA VAL A 237 0.99 14.73 7.63
C VAL A 237 1.18 14.05 6.27
N PRO A 238 1.26 14.82 5.17
CA PRO A 238 1.55 14.25 3.87
C PRO A 238 3.02 13.82 3.79
N LEU A 239 3.24 12.65 3.20
CA LEU A 239 4.55 12.08 2.92
C LEU A 239 4.74 11.92 1.41
N ASN A 240 5.91 12.29 0.91
CA ASN A 240 6.34 11.99 -0.45
C ASN A 240 7.28 10.79 -0.40
N ALA A 241 6.81 9.63 -0.84
CA ALA A 241 7.64 8.46 -1.07
C ALA A 241 8.78 8.79 -2.02
N ASP A 242 9.98 8.28 -1.75
CA ASP A 242 11.11 8.38 -2.67
C ASP A 242 10.94 7.49 -3.92
N GLY A 243 9.90 6.66 -3.91
CA GLY A 243 9.54 5.75 -4.99
C GLY A 243 10.15 4.36 -4.86
N SER A 244 10.86 4.06 -3.77
CA SER A 244 11.51 2.78 -3.53
C SER A 244 10.95 2.08 -2.30
N GLY A 245 10.54 0.82 -2.47
CA GLY A 245 10.27 -0.09 -1.36
C GLY A 245 9.06 0.23 -0.50
N THR A 246 9.14 -0.26 0.73
CA THR A 246 8.19 0.01 1.81
C THR A 246 8.54 1.33 2.48
N VAL A 247 7.56 2.21 2.62
CA VAL A 247 7.68 3.40 3.46
C VAL A 247 7.39 3.00 4.89
N HIS A 248 8.30 3.35 5.81
CA HIS A 248 8.09 3.20 7.23
C HIS A 248 7.96 4.56 7.89
N LEU A 249 6.99 4.67 8.79
CA LEU A 249 6.79 5.85 9.62
C LEU A 249 6.83 5.41 11.08
N SER A 250 7.80 5.89 11.84
CA SER A 250 7.74 5.86 13.30
C SER A 250 7.16 7.18 13.79
N ALA A 251 6.26 7.13 14.75
CA ALA A 251 5.84 8.29 15.50
C ALA A 251 6.05 8.04 16.99
N SER A 252 6.59 9.03 17.67
CA SER A 252 6.81 9.01 19.11
C SER A 252 6.17 10.21 19.77
N VAL A 253 5.66 10.01 20.98
CA VAL A 253 5.06 11.07 21.78
C VAL A 253 5.35 10.83 23.24
N THR A 254 5.58 11.93 23.96
CA THR A 254 5.73 11.95 25.40
C THR A 254 4.46 12.54 26.00
N THR A 255 3.75 11.74 26.80
CA THR A 255 2.46 12.13 27.40
C THR A 255 2.48 12.05 28.92
N GLY A 256 1.56 12.76 29.55
CA GLY A 256 1.33 12.64 30.98
C GLY A 256 0.83 11.24 31.36
N GLN A 257 1.03 10.85 32.62
CA GLN A 257 0.44 9.64 33.19
C GLN A 257 -0.81 9.96 33.99
N VAL A 258 -1.80 9.07 33.90
CA VAL A 258 -2.96 9.11 34.81
C VAL A 258 -2.53 8.79 36.24
N GLY A 259 -3.19 9.42 37.20
CA GLY A 259 -3.04 9.12 38.63
C GLY A 259 -2.13 10.06 39.39
N LEU A 260 -2.37 10.10 40.70
CA LEU A 260 -1.65 10.92 41.67
C LEU A 260 -1.06 10.05 42.76
N ALA A 261 0.17 10.35 43.13
CA ALA A 261 0.81 9.86 44.33
C ALA A 261 0.90 10.98 45.37
N PHE A 262 0.73 10.61 46.64
CA PHE A 262 0.74 11.55 47.76
C PHE A 262 1.90 11.23 48.70
N PHE A 263 2.71 12.24 49.00
CA PHE A 263 3.86 12.10 49.89
C PHE A 263 3.71 13.02 51.09
N LYS A 264 3.96 12.46 52.27
CA LYS A 264 4.11 13.23 53.51
C LYS A 264 5.55 13.75 53.57
N PRO A 265 5.80 15.07 53.57
CA PRO A 265 7.14 15.60 53.68
C PRO A 265 7.79 15.17 54.99
N THR A 266 9.04 14.73 54.93
CA THR A 266 9.82 14.26 56.08
C THR A 266 10.56 15.39 56.80
N VAL A 267 10.61 16.58 56.20
CA VAL A 267 11.42 17.70 56.69
C VAL A 267 10.72 19.05 56.37
N PHE A 268 10.45 19.83 57.41
CA PHE A 268 10.20 21.28 57.44
C PHE A 268 8.82 21.92 57.34
N VAL A 269 7.72 21.24 56.97
CA VAL A 269 6.37 21.84 57.17
C VAL A 269 5.38 20.76 57.61
N PRO A 270 4.98 20.69 58.89
CA PRO A 270 3.99 19.71 59.38
C PRO A 270 2.65 19.76 58.64
N SER A 271 2.41 20.83 57.87
CA SER A 271 1.16 21.21 57.22
C SER A 271 1.22 21.19 55.69
N ALA A 272 2.29 20.69 55.07
CA ALA A 272 2.34 20.55 53.60
C ALA A 272 2.13 19.10 53.17
N GLN A 273 1.47 18.89 52.03
CA GLN A 273 1.45 17.62 51.31
C GLN A 273 1.97 17.82 49.92
N ILE A 274 2.74 16.84 49.47
CA ILE A 274 3.39 16.88 48.17
C ILE A 274 2.61 15.93 47.27
N ILE A 275 2.02 16.52 46.25
CA ILE A 275 1.27 15.80 45.22
C ILE A 275 2.22 15.54 44.08
N VAL A 276 2.51 14.28 43.84
CA VAL A 276 3.37 13.84 42.78
C VAL A 276 2.48 13.21 41.73
N ALA A 277 2.21 13.91 40.63
CA ALA A 277 1.66 13.26 39.45
C ALA A 277 2.65 12.17 39.00
N GLY A 278 2.20 11.07 38.38
CA GLY A 278 3.15 10.09 37.82
C GLY A 278 4.09 10.80 36.82
N PHE A 279 5.27 11.22 37.28
CA PHE A 279 6.10 12.19 36.54
C PHE A 279 7.04 11.54 35.56
N THR A 280 7.13 10.22 35.49
CA THR A 280 7.81 9.57 34.37
C THR A 280 6.87 9.69 33.18
N PRO A 281 7.11 10.58 32.21
CA PRO A 281 6.18 10.72 31.11
C PRO A 281 6.05 9.37 30.38
N ALA A 282 4.84 9.03 29.94
CA ALA A 282 4.63 7.84 29.15
C ALA A 282 5.12 8.13 27.72
N ASN A 283 6.21 7.48 27.33
CA ASN A 283 6.66 7.48 25.94
C ASN A 283 5.86 6.41 25.19
N GLN A 284 5.10 6.85 24.19
CA GLN A 284 4.44 5.96 23.24
C GLN A 284 5.23 6.02 21.94
N GLU A 285 5.51 4.86 21.36
CA GLU A 285 6.08 4.74 20.02
C GLU A 285 5.18 3.81 19.20
N HIS A 286 4.90 4.21 17.97
CA HIS A 286 4.13 3.39 17.04
C HIS A 286 4.78 3.45 15.68
N THR A 287 4.93 2.28 15.04
CA THR A 287 5.44 2.18 13.68
C THR A 287 4.34 1.70 12.74
N ALA A 288 4.21 2.38 11.60
CA ALA A 288 3.34 2.01 10.50
C ALA A 288 4.18 1.80 9.24
N SER A 289 3.69 0.98 8.32
CA SER A 289 4.40 0.69 7.06
C SER A 289 3.43 0.50 5.91
N VAL A 290 3.79 0.99 4.73
CA VAL A 290 2.98 0.85 3.52
C VAL A 290 3.87 0.59 2.32
N GLU A 291 3.47 -0.34 1.46
CA GLU A 291 4.14 -0.63 0.20
C GLU A 291 3.61 0.29 -0.90
N ILE A 292 4.51 0.87 -1.69
CA ILE A 292 4.12 1.81 -2.76
C ILE A 292 3.85 1.03 -4.05
N PRO A 293 2.65 1.10 -4.62
CA PRO A 293 2.33 0.35 -5.82
C PRO A 293 3.00 0.97 -7.05
N THR A 294 3.43 0.11 -7.96
CA THR A 294 3.86 0.40 -9.33
C THR A 294 3.29 -0.67 -10.26
N VAL A 295 3.52 -0.54 -11.57
CA VAL A 295 3.05 -1.51 -12.57
C VAL A 295 4.24 -2.11 -13.29
N LEU A 296 4.28 -3.45 -13.35
CA LEU A 296 5.12 -4.20 -14.27
C LEU A 296 4.29 -4.59 -15.49
N TYR A 297 4.81 -4.32 -16.68
CA TYR A 297 4.22 -4.73 -17.94
C TYR A 297 4.96 -5.94 -18.51
N VAL A 298 4.19 -6.85 -19.10
CA VAL A 298 4.67 -7.91 -19.97
C VAL A 298 4.11 -7.62 -21.35
N GLU A 299 4.99 -7.55 -22.34
CA GLU A 299 4.63 -7.40 -23.75
C GLU A 299 5.04 -8.66 -24.48
N LYS A 300 4.05 -9.45 -24.93
CA LYS A 300 4.28 -10.67 -25.69
C LYS A 300 4.03 -10.42 -27.17
N THR A 301 5.05 -10.65 -28.00
CA THR A 301 5.03 -10.31 -29.43
C THR A 301 5.49 -11.46 -30.31
N ASN A 302 5.02 -11.49 -31.55
CA ASN A 302 5.49 -12.44 -32.56
C ASN A 302 6.91 -12.07 -33.03
N ALA A 303 7.85 -13.02 -32.96
CA ALA A 303 9.23 -12.84 -33.42
C ALA A 303 9.35 -12.51 -34.91
N THR A 304 8.43 -12.99 -35.74
CA THR A 304 8.45 -12.73 -37.19
C THR A 304 7.75 -11.43 -37.57
N GLU A 305 6.85 -10.93 -36.73
CA GLU A 305 6.11 -9.68 -36.92
C GLU A 305 6.20 -8.80 -35.65
N PRO A 306 7.37 -8.17 -35.39
CA PRO A 306 7.57 -7.34 -34.20
C PRO A 306 6.55 -6.20 -34.18
N GLY A 307 5.68 -6.19 -33.16
CA GLY A 307 4.57 -5.23 -33.03
C GLY A 307 3.19 -5.89 -33.09
N GLN A 308 3.09 -7.14 -33.53
CA GLN A 308 1.87 -7.92 -33.36
C GLN A 308 1.89 -8.64 -32.00
N GLY A 309 1.00 -8.19 -31.11
CA GLY A 309 0.83 -8.80 -29.80
C GLY A 309 0.20 -10.18 -29.86
N ILE A 310 0.59 -11.06 -28.93
CA ILE A 310 0.06 -12.42 -28.80
C ILE A 310 -0.88 -12.48 -27.59
N PRO A 311 -2.22 -12.53 -27.78
CA PRO A 311 -3.19 -12.69 -26.69
C PRO A 311 -3.20 -14.11 -26.11
N GLY A 312 -3.65 -14.24 -24.85
CA GLY A 312 -3.94 -15.53 -24.21
C GLY A 312 -2.74 -16.26 -23.60
N ALA A 313 -1.54 -15.71 -23.73
CA ALA A 313 -0.36 -16.21 -23.02
C ALA A 313 -0.51 -15.94 -21.50
N THR A 314 -0.29 -16.96 -20.68
CA THR A 314 -0.42 -16.89 -19.22
C THR A 314 0.95 -16.88 -18.54
N TYR A 315 1.15 -15.95 -17.62
CA TYR A 315 2.40 -15.76 -16.88
C TYR A 315 2.19 -15.90 -15.38
N ASN A 316 3.16 -16.54 -14.73
CA ASN A 316 3.38 -16.38 -13.31
C ASN A 316 4.41 -15.27 -13.07
N LEU A 317 4.08 -14.38 -12.14
CA LEU A 317 4.95 -13.35 -11.61
C LEU A 317 5.61 -13.83 -10.32
N TYR A 318 6.90 -13.57 -10.19
CA TYR A 318 7.72 -13.89 -9.04
C TYR A 318 8.48 -12.64 -8.58
N VAL A 319 8.72 -12.53 -7.28
CA VAL A 319 9.62 -11.55 -6.69
C VAL A 319 10.96 -12.18 -6.36
N GLN A 320 12.06 -11.52 -6.69
CA GLN A 320 13.41 -11.99 -6.40
C GLN A 320 13.87 -11.52 -5.00
N GLY A 321 14.42 -12.45 -4.22
CA GLY A 321 14.91 -12.17 -2.86
C GLY A 321 13.82 -12.26 -1.79
N THR A 322 13.93 -11.39 -0.77
CA THR A 322 12.94 -11.32 0.32
C THR A 322 11.63 -10.78 -0.22
N ALA A 323 10.58 -11.59 -0.12
CA ALA A 323 9.27 -11.21 -0.64
C ALA A 323 8.65 -10.05 0.17
N PRO A 324 7.80 -9.22 -0.46
CA PRO A 324 7.01 -8.20 0.23
C PRO A 324 6.15 -8.83 1.33
N ALA A 325 5.80 -8.04 2.35
CA ALA A 325 5.07 -8.54 3.51
C ALA A 325 3.67 -9.07 3.12
N SER A 326 3.10 -8.53 2.05
CA SER A 326 1.76 -8.89 1.56
C SER A 326 1.74 -9.98 0.49
N THR A 327 2.77 -10.85 0.42
CA THR A 327 2.85 -11.87 -0.64
C THR A 327 1.71 -12.89 -0.52
N PRO A 328 0.91 -13.13 -1.57
CA PRO A 328 -0.19 -14.10 -1.52
C PRO A 328 0.30 -15.55 -1.40
N ALA A 329 -0.59 -16.46 -0.98
CA ALA A 329 -0.26 -17.88 -0.90
C ALA A 329 -0.08 -18.50 -2.29
N THR A 330 1.02 -19.24 -2.48
CA THR A 330 1.35 -19.90 -3.75
C THR A 330 0.30 -20.96 -4.14
N PRO A 331 -0.30 -20.89 -5.34
CA PRO A 331 -1.22 -21.91 -5.83
C PRO A 331 -0.53 -23.28 -5.97
N PRO A 332 -1.23 -24.40 -5.69
CA PRO A 332 -0.69 -25.74 -5.89
C PRO A 332 -0.23 -25.98 -7.34
N GLY A 333 0.90 -26.67 -7.52
CA GLY A 333 1.45 -26.97 -8.84
C GLY A 333 2.22 -25.84 -9.50
N THR A 334 2.28 -24.66 -8.88
CA THR A 334 3.15 -23.56 -9.33
C THR A 334 4.60 -24.01 -9.38
N LYS A 335 5.27 -23.80 -10.52
CA LYS A 335 6.69 -24.11 -10.68
C LYS A 335 7.53 -23.29 -9.70
N VAL A 336 8.43 -23.96 -9.00
CA VAL A 336 9.33 -23.34 -8.01
C VAL A 336 10.68 -23.05 -8.68
N TYR A 337 11.19 -21.85 -8.45
CA TYR A 337 12.49 -21.40 -8.93
C TYR A 337 13.36 -21.00 -7.72
N PRO A 338 14.66 -21.36 -7.67
CA PRO A 338 15.53 -20.95 -6.57
C PRO A 338 15.67 -19.42 -6.47
N GLY A 339 15.56 -18.88 -5.25
CA GLY A 339 15.82 -17.46 -4.97
C GLY A 339 14.71 -16.49 -5.37
N VAL A 340 13.55 -16.98 -5.81
CA VAL A 340 12.37 -16.16 -6.11
C VAL A 340 11.12 -16.75 -5.46
N THR A 341 10.15 -15.91 -5.13
CA THR A 341 8.87 -16.29 -4.51
C THR A 341 7.73 -15.95 -5.47
N TRP A 342 6.77 -16.86 -5.66
CA TRP A 342 5.59 -16.58 -6.48
C TRP A 342 4.77 -15.43 -5.89
N TYR A 343 4.17 -14.61 -6.74
CA TYR A 343 3.40 -13.44 -6.33
C TYR A 343 2.01 -13.38 -6.96
N ALA A 344 1.91 -13.56 -8.28
CA ALA A 344 0.64 -13.46 -9.00
C ALA A 344 0.65 -14.28 -10.30
N THR A 345 -0.52 -14.42 -10.91
CA THR A 345 -0.71 -14.98 -12.25
C THR A 345 -1.56 -14.02 -13.09
N GLY A 346 -1.26 -13.89 -14.37
CA GLY A 346 -2.00 -13.04 -15.29
C GLY A 346 -1.97 -13.55 -16.73
N GLU A 347 -2.88 -13.06 -17.55
CA GLU A 347 -3.03 -13.44 -18.96
C GLU A 347 -2.93 -12.19 -19.85
N THR A 348 -2.23 -12.32 -20.97
CA THR A 348 -2.10 -11.24 -21.96
C THR A 348 -3.43 -10.96 -22.64
N ASN A 349 -3.75 -9.67 -22.80
CA ASN A 349 -4.97 -9.21 -23.42
C ASN A 349 -4.94 -9.32 -24.96
N ALA A 350 -6.00 -8.85 -25.64
CA ALA A 350 -6.13 -8.86 -27.10
C ALA A 350 -4.97 -8.21 -27.88
N THR A 351 -4.16 -7.34 -27.25
CA THR A 351 -2.99 -6.70 -27.87
C THR A 351 -1.67 -7.30 -27.37
N GLY A 352 -1.68 -8.44 -26.70
CA GLY A 352 -0.48 -9.09 -26.16
C GLY A 352 0.12 -8.42 -24.93
N HIS A 353 -0.63 -7.55 -24.25
CA HIS A 353 -0.14 -6.81 -23.08
C HIS A 353 -0.73 -7.38 -21.79
N LEU A 354 0.07 -7.41 -20.73
CA LEU A 354 -0.33 -7.79 -19.38
C LEU A 354 0.30 -6.82 -18.38
N GLY A 355 -0.48 -6.32 -17.42
CA GLY A 355 0.00 -5.45 -16.34
C GLY A 355 -0.22 -6.08 -14.96
N PHE A 356 0.81 -6.09 -14.13
CA PHE A 356 0.75 -6.48 -12.72
C PHE A 356 0.91 -5.25 -11.84
N VAL A 357 -0.02 -5.03 -10.90
CA VAL A 357 0.18 -4.05 -9.83
C VAL A 357 1.06 -4.71 -8.76
N ILE A 358 2.22 -4.12 -8.51
CA ILE A 358 3.29 -4.69 -7.69
C ILE A 358 3.86 -3.65 -6.72
N PRO A 359 4.43 -4.06 -5.58
CA PRO A 359 5.25 -3.20 -4.75
C PRO A 359 6.51 -2.71 -5.49
N ALA A 360 6.79 -1.42 -5.42
CA ALA A 360 8.05 -0.83 -5.83
C ALA A 360 9.19 -1.26 -4.88
N GLY A 361 10.45 -1.12 -5.32
CA GLY A 361 11.66 -1.49 -4.58
C GLY A 361 12.14 -2.93 -4.74
N TYR A 362 11.51 -3.71 -5.64
CA TYR A 362 11.84 -5.13 -5.85
C TYR A 362 12.24 -5.42 -7.30
N SER A 363 13.02 -6.49 -7.47
CA SER A 363 13.26 -7.13 -8.76
C SER A 363 12.18 -8.19 -8.99
N TRP A 364 11.62 -8.20 -10.19
CA TRP A 364 10.49 -9.05 -10.56
C TRP A 364 10.86 -9.95 -11.73
N CYS A 365 10.42 -11.21 -11.68
CA CYS A 365 10.62 -12.18 -12.74
C CYS A 365 9.29 -12.73 -13.23
N VAL A 366 9.17 -12.93 -14.55
CA VAL A 366 8.01 -13.56 -15.16
C VAL A 366 8.41 -14.89 -15.79
N ALA A 367 7.57 -15.90 -15.62
CA ALA A 367 7.69 -17.18 -16.30
C ALA A 367 6.39 -17.50 -17.01
N GLU A 368 6.48 -17.88 -18.27
CA GLU A 368 5.33 -18.32 -19.02
C GLU A 368 4.89 -19.71 -18.57
N VAL A 369 3.60 -19.87 -18.36
CA VAL A 369 2.98 -21.13 -17.89
C VAL A 369 2.24 -21.82 -19.02
N SER A 370 1.63 -21.05 -19.92
CA SER A 370 1.02 -21.54 -21.14
C SER A 370 1.11 -20.49 -22.23
N ALA A 371 1.54 -20.90 -23.41
CA ALA A 371 1.44 -20.13 -24.64
C ALA A 371 0.17 -20.57 -25.41
N PRO A 372 -0.39 -19.70 -26.27
CA PRO A 372 -1.41 -20.11 -27.23
C PRO A 372 -0.90 -21.23 -28.12
N SER A 373 -1.81 -22.05 -28.65
CA SER A 373 -1.44 -23.27 -29.37
C SER A 373 -0.54 -23.02 -30.59
N GLU A 374 -0.63 -21.84 -31.20
CA GLU A 374 0.13 -21.45 -32.38
C GLU A 374 1.60 -21.12 -32.07
N PHE A 375 2.00 -21.04 -30.79
CA PHE A 375 3.32 -20.58 -30.36
C PHE A 375 4.06 -21.61 -29.50
N ILE A 376 5.38 -21.48 -29.45
CA ILE A 376 6.26 -22.30 -28.61
C ILE A 376 6.32 -21.67 -27.21
N LEU A 377 5.97 -22.45 -26.19
CA LEU A 377 6.07 -22.04 -24.78
C LEU A 377 7.50 -21.61 -24.42
N ASP A 378 7.66 -20.39 -23.93
CA ASP A 378 8.91 -19.89 -23.37
C ASP A 378 9.14 -20.45 -21.96
N THR A 379 10.05 -21.41 -21.84
CA THR A 379 10.36 -22.05 -20.55
C THR A 379 11.32 -21.24 -19.67
N GLY A 380 11.82 -20.12 -20.17
CA GLY A 380 12.74 -19.20 -19.49
C GLY A 380 12.10 -18.44 -18.33
N LEU A 381 12.95 -17.97 -17.42
CA LEU A 381 12.57 -17.01 -16.37
C LEU A 381 13.20 -15.67 -16.73
N HIS A 382 12.39 -14.63 -16.89
CA HIS A 382 12.84 -13.31 -17.34
C HIS A 382 12.70 -12.31 -16.22
N CYS A 383 13.83 -11.78 -15.74
CA CYS A 383 13.87 -10.88 -14.59
C CYS A 383 14.18 -9.44 -14.99
N THR A 384 13.57 -8.51 -14.27
CA THR A 384 13.83 -7.07 -14.34
C THR A 384 14.96 -6.66 -13.42
N ALA A 385 15.44 -5.43 -13.56
CA ALA A 385 16.15 -4.77 -12.47
C ALA A 385 15.16 -4.40 -11.35
N VAL A 386 15.66 -3.82 -10.25
CA VAL A 386 14.78 -3.27 -9.20
C VAL A 386 13.90 -2.16 -9.79
N ILE A 387 12.58 -2.33 -9.69
CA ILE A 387 11.59 -1.37 -10.18
C ILE A 387 11.21 -0.40 -9.06
N THR A 388 11.31 0.90 -9.33
CA THR A 388 10.81 1.98 -8.47
C THR A 388 9.63 2.68 -9.13
N THR A 389 8.92 3.57 -8.43
CA THR A 389 7.86 4.38 -9.07
C THR A 389 8.42 5.36 -10.11
N ALA A 390 9.71 5.69 -10.02
CA ALA A 390 10.43 6.53 -10.97
C ALA A 390 11.05 5.75 -12.15
N SER A 391 11.00 4.42 -12.14
CA SER A 391 11.52 3.61 -13.24
C SER A 391 10.80 3.96 -14.56
N PRO A 392 11.53 4.20 -15.67
CA PRO A 392 10.92 4.47 -16.96
C PRO A 392 10.28 3.19 -17.54
N ASP A 393 9.35 3.35 -18.49
CA ASP A 393 8.59 2.24 -19.08
C ASP A 393 9.44 1.07 -19.59
N PRO A 394 10.59 1.27 -20.27
CA PRO A 394 11.41 0.15 -20.72
C PRO A 394 12.00 -0.70 -19.58
N VAL A 395 12.19 -0.12 -18.39
CA VAL A 395 12.63 -0.87 -17.20
C VAL A 395 11.47 -1.62 -16.55
N ARG A 396 10.25 -1.08 -16.70
CA ARG A 396 9.00 -1.68 -16.22
C ARG A 396 8.38 -2.68 -17.20
N THR A 397 9.03 -2.95 -18.33
CA THR A 397 8.47 -3.79 -19.38
C THR A 397 9.39 -4.98 -19.66
N VAL A 398 8.84 -6.18 -19.52
CA VAL A 398 9.49 -7.40 -20.00
C VAL A 398 8.93 -7.72 -21.38
N ALA A 399 9.71 -7.39 -22.42
CA ALA A 399 9.36 -7.71 -23.80
C ALA A 399 9.79 -9.15 -24.12
N LEU A 400 8.82 -9.99 -24.45
CA LEU A 400 9.00 -11.40 -24.74
C LEU A 400 8.59 -11.66 -26.19
N SER A 401 9.57 -11.97 -27.01
CA SER A 401 9.33 -12.41 -28.38
C SER A 401 9.05 -13.91 -28.39
N GLU A 402 8.13 -14.37 -29.22
CA GLU A 402 7.78 -15.79 -29.32
C GLU A 402 7.92 -16.32 -30.74
N GLU A 403 8.41 -17.54 -30.85
CA GLU A 403 8.47 -18.26 -32.12
C GLU A 403 7.15 -19.02 -32.35
N VAL A 404 6.68 -18.96 -33.59
CA VAL A 404 5.51 -19.72 -34.04
C VAL A 404 5.83 -21.20 -33.99
N SER A 405 4.93 -22.00 -33.43
CA SER A 405 4.98 -23.45 -33.54
C SER A 405 4.41 -23.90 -34.88
N THR A 406 5.30 -24.25 -35.80
CA THR A 406 4.93 -24.66 -37.16
C THR A 406 4.81 -26.16 -37.33
N ILE A 407 3.91 -26.57 -38.21
CA ILE A 407 3.81 -27.92 -38.79
C ILE A 407 4.07 -27.85 -40.30
N THR A 408 4.47 -28.98 -40.89
CA THR A 408 4.58 -29.10 -42.35
C THR A 408 3.38 -29.87 -42.91
N LEU A 409 2.55 -29.21 -43.71
CA LEU A 409 1.50 -29.87 -44.49
C LEU A 409 2.04 -30.19 -45.88
N THR A 410 1.99 -31.46 -46.27
CA THR A 410 2.38 -31.89 -47.63
C THR A 410 1.16 -32.42 -48.38
N ALA A 411 0.94 -31.98 -49.61
CA ALA A 411 -0.07 -32.56 -50.48
C ALA A 411 0.57 -33.18 -51.73
N TYR A 412 0.08 -34.35 -52.14
CA TYR A 412 0.59 -35.12 -53.27
C TYR A 412 -0.45 -35.20 -54.36
N LYS A 413 -0.17 -34.57 -55.50
CA LYS A 413 -1.00 -34.58 -56.70
C LYS A 413 -0.56 -35.69 -57.64
N PHE A 414 -1.48 -36.59 -57.97
CA PHE A 414 -1.19 -37.74 -58.82
C PHE A 414 -2.37 -38.12 -59.71
N ASN A 415 -2.11 -38.88 -60.77
CA ASN A 415 -3.15 -39.43 -61.63
C ASN A 415 -3.90 -40.56 -60.90
N ALA A 416 -5.21 -40.40 -60.70
CA ALA A 416 -6.03 -41.35 -59.97
C ALA A 416 -6.01 -42.78 -60.56
N ASN A 417 -5.84 -42.90 -61.88
CA ASN A 417 -5.77 -44.18 -62.59
C ASN A 417 -4.37 -44.79 -62.59
N THR A 418 -3.33 -43.97 -62.39
CA THR A 418 -1.93 -44.40 -62.28
C THR A 418 -1.26 -43.71 -61.10
N PRO A 419 -1.51 -44.14 -59.85
CA PRO A 419 -1.13 -43.39 -58.64
C PRO A 419 0.36 -43.08 -58.46
N HIS A 420 1.24 -43.76 -59.20
CA HIS A 420 2.68 -43.47 -59.23
C HIS A 420 3.07 -42.35 -60.22
N THR A 421 2.11 -41.81 -60.98
CA THR A 421 2.31 -40.70 -61.92
C THR A 421 1.96 -39.39 -61.22
N VAL A 422 2.98 -38.65 -60.80
CA VAL A 422 2.83 -37.35 -60.15
C VAL A 422 2.48 -36.26 -61.16
N LEU A 423 1.76 -35.23 -60.73
CA LEU A 423 1.26 -34.16 -61.61
C LEU A 423 1.77 -32.77 -61.19
N PRO A 424 2.76 -32.22 -61.89
CA PRO A 424 3.25 -30.86 -61.66
C PRO A 424 2.33 -29.79 -62.25
N GLY A 425 2.42 -28.56 -61.72
CA GLY A 425 1.78 -27.37 -62.29
C GLY A 425 0.32 -27.13 -61.89
N ALA A 426 -0.24 -27.92 -60.97
CA ALA A 426 -1.56 -27.66 -60.41
C ALA A 426 -1.47 -26.49 -59.42
N THR A 427 -2.39 -25.52 -59.48
CA THR A 427 -2.43 -24.39 -58.53
C THR A 427 -3.54 -24.59 -57.51
N TYR A 428 -3.24 -24.36 -56.24
CA TYR A 428 -4.16 -24.54 -55.12
C TYR A 428 -4.26 -23.28 -54.26
N ALA A 429 -5.46 -23.03 -53.71
CA ALA A 429 -5.67 -22.18 -52.54
C ALA A 429 -5.64 -23.04 -51.28
N LEU A 430 -4.93 -22.57 -50.25
CA LEU A 430 -4.94 -23.12 -48.91
C LEU A 430 -5.74 -22.20 -48.01
N PHE A 431 -6.75 -22.77 -47.34
CA PHE A 431 -7.61 -22.08 -46.41
C PHE A 431 -7.40 -22.59 -44.99
N VAL A 432 -7.49 -21.69 -44.02
CA VAL A 432 -7.66 -22.03 -42.60
C VAL A 432 -9.15 -22.13 -42.28
N VAL A 433 -9.53 -23.15 -41.51
CA VAL A 433 -10.92 -23.32 -41.05
C VAL A 433 -11.12 -22.60 -39.71
N GLY A 434 -12.13 -21.74 -39.63
CA GLY A 434 -12.45 -20.98 -38.42
C GLY A 434 -11.71 -19.65 -38.34
N ALA A 435 -11.25 -19.29 -37.14
CA ALA A 435 -10.51 -18.05 -36.91
C ALA A 435 -9.12 -18.11 -37.57
N PHE A 436 -8.69 -16.99 -38.13
CA PHE A 436 -7.33 -16.85 -38.66
C PHE A 436 -6.30 -17.03 -37.52
N PRO A 437 -5.14 -17.68 -37.77
CA PRO A 437 -4.13 -17.89 -36.75
C PRO A 437 -3.70 -16.60 -36.09
N THR A 438 -3.64 -16.62 -34.75
CA THR A 438 -3.23 -15.47 -33.95
C THR A 438 -1.79 -15.09 -34.27
N GLY A 439 -1.50 -13.79 -34.41
CA GLY A 439 -0.13 -13.35 -34.73
C GLY A 439 0.22 -13.42 -36.21
N PHE A 440 -0.76 -13.59 -37.10
CA PHE A 440 -0.59 -13.52 -38.54
C PHE A 440 -1.55 -12.52 -39.18
N THR A 441 -1.19 -12.01 -40.35
CA THR A 441 -2.06 -11.16 -41.16
C THR A 441 -2.61 -11.93 -42.37
N PRO A 442 -3.95 -11.99 -42.57
CA PRO A 442 -4.52 -12.62 -43.75
C PRO A 442 -4.00 -11.97 -45.04
N PRO A 443 -3.56 -12.76 -46.04
CA PRO A 443 -3.22 -12.21 -47.35
C PRO A 443 -4.46 -11.61 -48.03
N PRO A 444 -4.29 -10.62 -48.91
CA PRO A 444 -5.39 -10.10 -49.71
C PRO A 444 -5.94 -11.20 -50.63
N VAL A 445 -7.27 -11.38 -50.64
CA VAL A 445 -7.95 -12.39 -51.45
C VAL A 445 -8.00 -11.95 -52.92
N PRO A 446 -7.35 -12.67 -53.87
CA PRO A 446 -7.50 -12.39 -55.29
C PRO A 446 -8.96 -12.56 -55.74
N ARG A 447 -9.42 -11.71 -56.66
CA ARG A 447 -10.82 -11.75 -57.18
C ARG A 447 -11.22 -13.08 -57.83
N SER A 448 -10.24 -13.88 -58.24
CA SER A 448 -10.46 -15.20 -58.84
C SER A 448 -10.67 -16.32 -57.82
N ILE A 449 -10.47 -16.05 -56.53
CA ILE A 449 -10.61 -17.03 -55.45
C ILE A 449 -11.92 -16.75 -54.71
N VAL A 450 -12.77 -17.78 -54.62
CA VAL A 450 -13.97 -17.76 -53.77
C VAL A 450 -13.59 -18.42 -52.45
N VAL A 451 -13.57 -17.65 -51.37
CA VAL A 451 -13.30 -18.19 -50.03
C VAL A 451 -14.55 -18.90 -49.51
N PRO A 452 -14.48 -20.19 -49.13
CA PRO A 452 -15.62 -20.89 -48.54
C PRO A 452 -16.09 -20.24 -47.23
N SER A 453 -17.39 -20.34 -46.94
CA SER A 453 -17.96 -19.79 -45.70
C SER A 453 -17.32 -20.43 -44.46
N GLY A 454 -16.92 -19.59 -43.49
CA GLY A 454 -16.27 -20.04 -42.25
C GLY A 454 -14.79 -20.39 -42.41
N MET A 455 -14.16 -19.97 -43.51
CA MET A 455 -12.74 -20.14 -43.78
C MET A 455 -12.12 -18.80 -44.17
N GLU A 456 -10.79 -18.73 -44.12
CA GLU A 456 -10.00 -17.61 -44.61
C GLU A 456 -8.84 -18.10 -45.49
N LEU A 457 -8.46 -17.32 -46.51
CA LEU A 457 -7.32 -17.66 -47.36
C LEU A 457 -6.03 -17.47 -46.57
N PHE A 458 -5.20 -18.51 -46.51
CA PHE A 458 -3.88 -18.44 -45.87
C PHE A 458 -2.75 -18.29 -46.89
N ALA A 459 -2.79 -19.09 -47.96
CA ALA A 459 -1.77 -19.07 -49.00
C ALA A 459 -2.30 -19.62 -50.33
N THR A 460 -1.51 -19.47 -51.38
CA THR A 460 -1.66 -20.22 -52.64
C THR A 460 -0.35 -20.91 -52.99
N GLY A 461 -0.40 -22.07 -53.64
CA GLY A 461 0.79 -22.81 -54.05
C GLY A 461 0.62 -23.53 -55.39
N VAL A 462 1.73 -23.94 -56.00
CA VAL A 462 1.75 -24.72 -57.24
C VAL A 462 2.49 -26.04 -57.00
N THR A 463 1.95 -27.17 -57.49
CA THR A 463 2.61 -28.46 -57.35
C THR A 463 3.94 -28.48 -58.11
N ASN A 464 5.00 -28.93 -57.43
CA ASN A 464 6.35 -29.00 -57.99
C ASN A 464 6.51 -30.17 -58.99
N ALA A 465 7.73 -30.39 -59.50
CA ALA A 465 8.05 -31.48 -60.44
C ALA A 465 7.72 -32.89 -59.90
N GLN A 466 7.68 -33.06 -58.59
CA GLN A 466 7.32 -34.29 -57.88
C GLN A 466 5.82 -34.35 -57.54
N GLY A 467 5.01 -33.41 -58.05
CA GLY A 467 3.59 -33.29 -57.74
C GLY A 467 3.30 -32.89 -56.30
N GLN A 468 4.27 -32.32 -55.58
CA GLN A 468 4.13 -31.96 -54.18
C GLN A 468 3.78 -30.49 -54.01
N LEU A 469 2.94 -30.21 -53.02
CA LEU A 469 2.78 -28.91 -52.36
C LEU A 469 3.26 -29.05 -50.92
N ILE A 470 4.08 -28.11 -50.46
CA ILE A 470 4.60 -28.10 -49.09
C ILE A 470 4.33 -26.73 -48.50
N PHE A 471 3.64 -26.70 -47.37
CA PHE A 471 3.36 -25.48 -46.61
C PHE A 471 3.88 -25.63 -45.18
N GLU A 472 4.50 -24.57 -44.67
CA GLU A 472 4.77 -24.40 -43.24
C GLU A 472 3.62 -23.59 -42.64
N LEU A 473 2.94 -24.18 -41.67
CA LEU A 473 1.66 -23.67 -41.16
C LEU A 473 1.69 -23.58 -39.63
N PRO A 474 1.00 -22.61 -39.02
CA PRO A 474 0.77 -22.62 -37.59
C PRO A 474 0.02 -23.89 -37.18
N GLN A 475 0.44 -24.50 -36.07
CA GLN A 475 -0.31 -25.60 -35.49
C GLN A 475 -1.61 -25.10 -34.84
N GLY A 476 -2.51 -26.02 -34.45
CA GLY A 476 -3.78 -25.70 -33.76
C GLY A 476 -4.98 -25.50 -34.69
N HIS A 477 -4.79 -25.59 -36.01
CA HIS A 477 -5.84 -25.34 -37.00
C HIS A 477 -6.11 -26.54 -37.91
N ALA A 478 -7.32 -26.57 -38.46
CA ALA A 478 -7.67 -27.41 -39.59
C ALA A 478 -7.49 -26.64 -40.90
N TRP A 479 -7.04 -27.34 -41.94
CA TRP A 479 -6.60 -26.74 -43.20
C TRP A 479 -7.32 -27.38 -44.37
N CYS A 480 -7.74 -26.60 -45.36
CA CYS A 480 -8.42 -27.09 -46.57
C CYS A 480 -7.73 -26.61 -47.84
N LEU A 481 -7.56 -27.51 -48.80
CA LEU A 481 -7.04 -27.21 -50.15
C LEU A 481 -8.18 -27.22 -51.17
N GLN A 482 -8.19 -26.23 -52.07
CA GLN A 482 -9.04 -26.18 -53.25
C GLN A 482 -8.19 -25.99 -54.51
N GLU A 483 -8.43 -26.79 -55.54
CA GLU A 483 -7.74 -26.62 -56.81
C GLU A 483 -8.32 -25.41 -57.56
N LEU A 484 -7.43 -24.53 -58.05
CA LEU A 484 -7.77 -23.35 -58.83
C LEU A 484 -7.43 -23.52 -60.30
N VAL A 485 -6.31 -24.20 -60.57
CA VAL A 485 -5.81 -24.45 -61.93
C VAL A 485 -5.35 -25.89 -62.02
N VAL A 486 -5.97 -26.64 -62.92
CA VAL A 486 -5.67 -28.04 -63.18
C VAL A 486 -4.42 -28.20 -64.07
N PRO A 487 -3.62 -29.26 -63.90
CA PRO A 487 -2.60 -29.65 -64.87
C PRO A 487 -3.17 -29.88 -66.28
N LYS A 488 -2.37 -29.63 -67.31
CA LYS A 488 -2.78 -29.83 -68.70
C LYS A 488 -3.21 -31.28 -68.95
N GLY A 489 -4.41 -31.46 -69.51
CA GLY A 489 -4.96 -32.78 -69.86
C GLY A 489 -5.71 -33.49 -68.73
N TYR A 490 -6.04 -32.77 -67.65
CA TYR A 490 -6.79 -33.28 -66.51
C TYR A 490 -8.06 -32.44 -66.27
N LEU A 491 -8.99 -32.93 -65.44
CA LEU A 491 -10.21 -32.22 -65.05
C LEU A 491 -9.98 -31.39 -63.79
N LEU A 492 -10.70 -30.28 -63.60
CA LEU A 492 -10.57 -29.50 -62.37
C LEU A 492 -11.25 -30.23 -61.20
N ASP A 493 -10.51 -30.43 -60.12
CA ASP A 493 -11.06 -30.93 -58.87
C ASP A 493 -11.75 -29.81 -58.08
N ASN A 494 -13.08 -29.79 -58.13
CA ASN A 494 -13.89 -28.82 -57.40
C ASN A 494 -14.06 -29.16 -55.90
N GLY A 495 -13.50 -30.27 -55.43
CA GLY A 495 -13.57 -30.70 -54.04
C GLY A 495 -12.69 -29.85 -53.11
N LEU A 496 -13.12 -29.74 -51.86
CA LEU A 496 -12.27 -29.27 -50.75
C LEU A 496 -11.65 -30.48 -50.06
N HIS A 497 -10.32 -30.47 -49.93
CA HIS A 497 -9.57 -31.51 -49.24
C HIS A 497 -9.09 -30.97 -47.90
N CYS A 498 -9.72 -31.41 -46.82
CA CYS A 498 -9.49 -30.85 -45.49
C CYS A 498 -8.78 -31.83 -44.55
N THR A 499 -7.97 -31.29 -43.65
CA THR A 499 -7.38 -32.02 -42.52
C THR A 499 -8.28 -31.92 -41.29
N ALA A 500 -8.02 -32.76 -40.29
CA ALA A 500 -8.42 -32.45 -38.92
C ALA A 500 -7.55 -31.29 -38.38
N VAL A 501 -7.81 -30.86 -37.14
CA VAL A 501 -6.90 -29.93 -36.44
C VAL A 501 -5.54 -30.58 -36.31
N LEU A 502 -4.51 -29.91 -36.86
CA LEU A 502 -3.14 -30.40 -36.85
C LEU A 502 -2.35 -29.77 -35.70
N THR A 503 -1.52 -30.58 -35.07
CA THR A 503 -0.60 -30.22 -33.97
C THR A 503 0.79 -30.75 -34.28
N SER A 504 1.81 -30.28 -33.56
CA SER A 504 3.17 -30.84 -33.60
C SER A 504 3.23 -32.34 -33.27
N SER A 505 2.23 -32.87 -32.58
CA SER A 505 2.09 -34.31 -32.30
C SER A 505 1.30 -35.08 -33.35
N SER A 506 0.84 -34.42 -34.42
CA SER A 506 0.10 -35.08 -35.49
C SER A 506 0.99 -36.06 -36.26
N SER A 507 0.43 -37.20 -36.63
CA SER A 507 1.18 -38.20 -37.40
C SER A 507 1.43 -37.72 -38.83
N PHE A 508 2.45 -38.28 -39.49
CA PHE A 508 2.75 -37.97 -40.89
C PHE A 508 1.55 -38.16 -41.83
N SER A 509 0.72 -39.19 -41.58
CA SER A 509 -0.49 -39.42 -42.38
C SER A 509 -1.56 -38.34 -42.18
N ALA A 510 -1.61 -37.71 -40.99
CA ALA A 510 -2.54 -36.61 -40.73
C ALA A 510 -2.07 -35.30 -41.40
N THR A 511 -0.76 -35.11 -41.55
CA THR A 511 -0.16 -33.94 -42.21
C THR A 511 0.09 -34.15 -43.71
N THR A 512 -0.50 -35.19 -44.29
CA THR A 512 -0.39 -35.50 -45.72
C THR A 512 -1.75 -35.59 -46.39
N ILE A 513 -1.96 -34.86 -47.49
CA ILE A 513 -3.19 -34.90 -48.29
C ILE A 513 -2.92 -35.58 -49.64
N ALA A 514 -3.70 -36.61 -49.96
CA ALA A 514 -3.71 -37.22 -51.28
C ALA A 514 -4.67 -36.46 -52.20
N LEU A 515 -4.17 -36.00 -53.35
CA LEU A 515 -4.94 -35.24 -54.34
C LEU A 515 -4.98 -36.05 -55.65
N PRO A 516 -5.91 -37.02 -55.78
CA PRO A 516 -6.06 -37.79 -57.01
C PRO A 516 -6.72 -36.93 -58.10
N GLU A 517 -6.24 -37.03 -59.34
CA GLU A 517 -6.82 -36.32 -60.48
C GLU A 517 -7.23 -37.26 -61.62
N LEU A 518 -8.36 -36.98 -62.26
CA LEU A 518 -8.83 -37.72 -63.42
C LEU A 518 -8.32 -37.07 -64.71
N ALA A 519 -7.69 -37.86 -65.57
CA ALA A 519 -7.33 -37.42 -66.90
C ALA A 519 -8.61 -37.00 -67.64
N ALA A 520 -8.55 -35.87 -68.35
CA ALA A 520 -9.59 -35.47 -69.28
C ALA A 520 -9.56 -36.47 -70.43
N THR A 521 -10.33 -37.55 -70.30
CA THR A 521 -10.49 -38.51 -71.40
C THR A 521 -11.06 -37.72 -72.55
N GLY A 522 -10.32 -37.70 -73.66
CA GLY A 522 -10.61 -36.91 -74.83
C GLY A 522 -11.93 -37.32 -75.46
N VAL A 523 -13.05 -36.89 -74.88
CA VAL A 523 -14.19 -36.51 -75.67
C VAL A 523 -13.83 -35.13 -76.21
N SER A 524 -12.98 -35.11 -77.23
CA SER A 524 -13.07 -34.00 -78.19
C SER A 524 -14.48 -34.11 -78.73
N ILE A 525 -15.42 -33.35 -78.19
CA ILE A 525 -16.65 -33.08 -78.92
C ILE A 525 -16.17 -32.14 -80.02
N PRO A 526 -16.06 -32.58 -81.30
CA PRO A 526 -15.81 -31.62 -82.35
C PRO A 526 -16.95 -30.61 -82.30
N PHE A 527 -16.65 -29.36 -81.94
CA PHE A 527 -17.59 -28.23 -81.96
C PHE A 527 -17.94 -27.81 -83.40
N ALA A 528 -18.06 -28.77 -84.31
CA ALA A 528 -18.52 -28.57 -85.66
C ALA A 528 -19.78 -29.42 -85.85
N GLN A 529 -20.93 -28.72 -85.91
CA GLN A 529 -22.26 -29.22 -86.27
C GLN A 529 -23.01 -29.97 -85.16
N ILE A 530 -23.87 -29.25 -84.44
CA ILE A 530 -25.32 -29.51 -84.36
C ILE A 530 -25.93 -28.19 -83.85
N GLY A 531 -26.49 -27.43 -84.79
CA GLY A 531 -27.62 -26.58 -84.47
C GLY A 531 -28.86 -27.48 -84.37
N GLY A 532 -29.67 -27.26 -83.34
CA GLY A 532 -31.05 -27.74 -83.29
C GLY A 532 -31.33 -28.93 -82.37
N LEU A 533 -32.02 -28.60 -81.27
CA LEU A 533 -33.15 -29.31 -80.68
C LEU A 533 -32.95 -30.75 -80.12
N PHE A 534 -33.18 -30.91 -78.81
CA PHE A 534 -33.87 -32.00 -78.06
C PHE A 534 -33.44 -31.84 -76.57
N ILE A 535 -34.26 -31.33 -75.64
CA ILE A 535 -35.40 -31.91 -74.91
C ILE A 535 -35.07 -33.21 -74.11
N LEU A 536 -35.20 -33.07 -72.77
CA LEU A 536 -35.54 -34.03 -71.70
C LEU A 536 -34.70 -35.30 -71.48
N GLY A 537 -34.30 -35.52 -70.22
CA GLY A 537 -33.93 -36.85 -69.73
C GLY A 537 -33.17 -36.89 -68.41
N SER A 538 -33.91 -36.82 -67.30
CA SER A 538 -33.72 -37.48 -65.99
C SER A 538 -32.33 -37.99 -65.56
N GLY A 539 -31.93 -37.61 -64.33
CA GLY A 539 -30.80 -38.22 -63.62
C GLY A 539 -30.82 -37.93 -62.10
N LEU A 540 -31.88 -38.38 -61.44
CA LEU A 540 -32.05 -38.41 -59.99
C LEU A 540 -30.98 -39.33 -59.36
N VAL A 541 -30.03 -38.79 -58.59
CA VAL A 541 -29.20 -39.59 -57.69
C VAL A 541 -29.67 -39.36 -56.26
N LEU A 542 -30.28 -40.41 -55.71
CA LEU A 542 -30.70 -40.54 -54.32
C LEU A 542 -29.48 -40.41 -53.40
N TRP A 543 -29.43 -39.33 -52.62
CA TRP A 543 -28.56 -39.21 -51.46
C TRP A 543 -29.21 -39.98 -50.32
N SER A 544 -28.66 -41.15 -49.96
CA SER A 544 -29.12 -41.93 -48.82
C SER A 544 -28.58 -41.31 -47.53
N SER A 545 -29.51 -40.77 -46.74
CA SER A 545 -29.26 -40.28 -45.39
C SER A 545 -28.76 -41.40 -44.47
N TYR A 546 -27.51 -41.28 -44.01
CA TYR A 546 -26.94 -42.10 -42.94
C TYR A 546 -27.49 -41.61 -41.59
N ARG A 547 -28.52 -42.27 -41.07
CA ARG A 547 -29.10 -42.00 -39.74
C ARG A 547 -28.18 -42.56 -38.65
N HIS A 548 -27.57 -41.66 -37.89
CA HIS A 548 -26.89 -41.96 -36.63
C HIS A 548 -27.92 -42.43 -35.59
N ARG A 549 -27.83 -43.69 -35.13
CA ARG A 549 -28.52 -44.17 -33.93
C ARG A 549 -27.73 -43.70 -32.70
N SER A 550 -28.27 -42.77 -31.92
CA SER A 550 -27.82 -42.52 -30.55
C SER A 550 -28.40 -43.60 -29.63
N ARG A 551 -27.55 -44.45 -29.09
CA ARG A 551 -27.92 -45.41 -28.03
C ARG A 551 -27.81 -44.66 -26.70
N LYS A 552 -28.95 -44.40 -26.06
CA LYS A 552 -29.01 -44.06 -24.63
C LYS A 552 -28.70 -45.33 -23.84
N THR A 553 -27.69 -45.28 -22.99
CA THR A 553 -27.55 -46.18 -21.83
C THR A 553 -27.83 -45.38 -20.57
N ARG A 554 -28.58 -46.01 -19.66
CA ARG A 554 -28.79 -45.60 -18.28
C ARG A 554 -27.49 -45.65 -17.50
#